data_AF-A0A8J4R814-F1
#
_entry.id   AF-A0A8J4R814-F1
#
_cell.length_a   1.000
_cell.length_b   1.000
_cell.length_c   1.000
_cell.angle_alpha   90.00
_cell.angle_beta   90.00
_cell.angle_gamma   90.00
#
_symmetry.space_group_name_H-M   'P 1'
#
loop_
_entity.id
_entity.type
_entity.pdbx_description
1 polymer ?
#
loop_
_entity_poly.entity_id
_entity_poly.type
_entity_poly.pdbx_seq_one_letter_code
_entity_poly.pdbx_strand_id
1 'polypeptide(L)'
;IPKASMIWIIGEYAERIDNADELLESFLESFPEEPAQVQLQLLTATVKLFLKKPTEGPQQMIQVVLNNATVETDNPDLRDRAYIYWRLLSTDPEAAKDVVLAEKPVITDDSNQLDPSLLDELLANIATLSSVYHKPPEAFVTRVKTTAQKTEDDDYPEGGSETGYSESSAHAADGGVSPTSSSNVPYSAARQPAPAPPSPAAPVPDLLGDLIGLDNNAIVPVDQPATPSGPPLPVVLPASTGQGLQISAQLTQQDGQMYYSLSFENNSQIPLDGFMIQFNKNTFGLAAAGPLQVPQVQPGTSARTLLPMVMFQNLSQGPPSSLLQVAVKNSQQPVWYFNDKAPLHVFFTEDGRMERGNFLETWRSLPDSNEVSKDFPDIVVNSVEATLDRLVASYMFFIAKRKHANQDVFYFSAKLPRGIPFLIELTTVIGTLGVKCAIKTPSPELAPLFFESLETLLKV
;
A
#
# COMPACT_ATOMS: atom_id res chain seq x y z
N ILE A 1 33.81 -6.13 -18.70
CA ILE A 1 33.97 -6.75 -17.36
C ILE A 1 34.98 -5.98 -16.48
N PRO A 2 36.29 -5.84 -16.81
CA PRO A 2 37.25 -5.20 -15.89
C PRO A 2 36.93 -3.72 -15.59
N LYS A 3 36.50 -2.95 -16.60
CA LYS A 3 36.14 -1.54 -16.44
C LYS A 3 34.94 -1.33 -15.49
N ALA A 4 33.85 -2.07 -15.70
CA ALA A 4 32.68 -2.04 -14.81
C ALA A 4 33.04 -2.46 -13.38
N SER A 5 33.82 -3.53 -13.19
CA SER A 5 34.27 -3.95 -11.86
C SER A 5 35.12 -2.88 -11.17
N MET A 6 36.00 -2.20 -11.90
CA MET A 6 36.79 -1.09 -11.35
C MET A 6 35.91 0.09 -10.92
N ILE A 7 34.95 0.51 -11.74
CA ILE A 7 33.98 1.57 -11.41
C ILE A 7 33.15 1.18 -10.18
N TRP A 8 32.76 -0.09 -10.09
CA TRP A 8 32.07 -0.61 -8.91
C TRP A 8 32.92 -0.46 -7.64
N ILE A 9 34.20 -0.85 -7.68
CA ILE A 9 35.14 -0.71 -6.55
C ILE A 9 35.28 0.76 -6.15
N ILE A 10 35.40 1.68 -7.13
CA ILE A 10 35.54 3.11 -6.84
C ILE A 10 34.30 3.65 -6.10
N GLY A 11 33.09 3.33 -6.57
CA GLY A 11 31.85 3.74 -5.88
C GLY A 11 31.62 3.02 -4.53
N GLU A 12 32.01 1.75 -4.42
CA GLU A 12 31.86 0.97 -3.19
C GLU A 12 32.81 1.43 -2.08
N TYR A 13 34.04 1.80 -2.44
CA TYR A 13 35.06 2.20 -1.48
C TYR A 13 35.43 3.68 -1.60
N ALA A 14 34.50 4.52 -2.07
CA ALA A 14 34.71 5.96 -2.27
C ALA A 14 35.24 6.70 -1.03
N GLU A 15 34.94 6.24 0.18
CA GLU A 15 35.46 6.80 1.44
C GLU A 15 36.93 6.49 1.70
N ARG A 16 37.47 5.43 1.08
CA ARG A 16 38.87 4.98 1.24
C ARG A 16 39.76 5.41 0.08
N ILE A 17 39.17 5.84 -1.03
CA ILE A 17 39.87 6.30 -2.23
C ILE A 17 39.78 7.82 -2.25
N ASP A 18 40.92 8.49 -2.14
CA ASP A 18 40.98 9.94 -1.98
C ASP A 18 40.49 10.66 -3.25
N ASN A 19 40.90 10.20 -4.43
CA ASN A 19 40.57 10.78 -5.75
C ASN A 19 39.42 10.05 -6.47
N ALA A 20 38.44 9.53 -5.71
CA ALA A 20 37.33 8.75 -6.27
C ALA A 20 36.43 9.57 -7.23
N ASP A 21 36.28 10.86 -6.95
CA ASP A 21 35.58 11.85 -7.77
C ASP A 21 36.29 12.07 -9.11
N GLU A 22 37.57 12.42 -9.10
CA GLU A 22 38.37 12.62 -10.34
C GLU A 22 38.35 11.38 -11.23
N LEU A 23 38.47 10.18 -10.63
CA LEU A 23 38.43 8.93 -11.38
C LEU A 23 37.07 8.68 -12.02
N LEU A 24 35.97 8.88 -11.29
CA LEU A 24 34.63 8.67 -11.84
C LEU A 24 34.26 9.74 -12.87
N GLU A 25 34.71 10.98 -12.70
CA GLU A 25 34.50 12.08 -13.65
C GLU A 25 35.11 11.75 -15.01
N SER A 26 36.35 11.23 -15.04
CA SER A 26 37.01 10.82 -16.29
C SER A 26 36.23 9.74 -17.06
N PHE A 27 35.48 8.87 -16.37
CA PHE A 27 34.63 7.88 -17.01
C PHE A 27 33.28 8.45 -17.47
N LEU A 28 32.79 9.52 -16.84
CA LEU A 28 31.55 10.19 -17.24
C LEU A 28 31.70 10.97 -18.56
N GLU A 29 32.89 11.48 -18.88
CA GLU A 29 33.16 12.19 -20.13
C GLU A 29 32.84 11.36 -21.39
N SER A 30 33.03 10.04 -21.31
CA SER A 30 32.77 9.08 -22.40
C SER A 30 31.49 8.27 -22.19
N PHE A 31 30.61 8.66 -21.25
CA PHE A 31 29.45 7.88 -20.84
C PHE A 31 28.56 7.37 -21.99
N PRO A 32 28.20 8.17 -23.02
CA PRO A 32 27.34 7.69 -24.11
C PRO A 32 28.00 6.61 -24.98
N GLU A 33 29.33 6.60 -25.05
CA GLU A 33 30.13 5.65 -25.83
C GLU A 33 30.39 4.34 -25.08
N GLU A 34 30.09 4.30 -23.78
CA GLU A 34 30.30 3.12 -22.95
C GLU A 34 29.24 2.03 -23.17
N PRO A 35 29.60 0.74 -23.05
CA PRO A 35 28.63 -0.34 -23.04
C PRO A 35 27.61 -0.19 -21.90
N ALA A 36 26.37 -0.66 -22.12
CA ALA A 36 25.27 -0.55 -21.14
C ALA A 36 25.64 -1.02 -19.72
N GLN A 37 26.39 -2.12 -19.59
CA GLN A 37 26.84 -2.61 -18.28
C GLN A 37 27.75 -1.62 -17.55
N VAL A 38 28.56 -0.86 -18.28
CA VAL A 38 29.46 0.17 -17.74
C VAL A 38 28.66 1.43 -17.39
N GLN A 39 27.73 1.85 -18.24
CA GLN A 39 26.82 2.98 -17.98
C GLN A 39 25.99 2.77 -16.71
N LEU A 40 25.39 1.59 -16.55
CA LEU A 40 24.65 1.21 -15.34
C LEU A 40 25.55 1.29 -14.10
N GLN A 41 26.81 0.86 -14.23
CA GLN A 41 27.74 0.84 -13.13
C GLN A 41 28.26 2.24 -12.78
N LEU A 42 28.44 3.12 -13.78
CA LEU A 42 28.76 4.54 -13.58
C LEU A 42 27.64 5.26 -12.87
N LEU A 43 26.40 5.08 -13.33
CA LEU A 43 25.22 5.64 -12.69
C LEU A 43 25.17 5.26 -11.19
N THR A 44 25.26 3.97 -10.86
CA THR A 44 25.24 3.54 -9.46
C THR A 44 26.48 4.03 -8.68
N ALA A 45 27.67 4.03 -9.28
CA ALA A 45 28.90 4.46 -8.59
C ALA A 45 28.89 5.96 -8.27
N THR A 46 28.42 6.80 -9.19
CA THR A 46 28.28 8.24 -8.97
C THR A 46 27.25 8.54 -7.87
N VAL A 47 26.13 7.82 -7.84
CA VAL A 47 25.14 7.92 -6.74
C VAL A 47 25.75 7.53 -5.40
N LYS A 48 26.51 6.43 -5.34
CA LYS A 48 27.22 6.02 -4.12
C LYS A 48 28.25 7.05 -3.67
N LEU A 49 29.01 7.62 -4.61
CA LEU A 49 29.99 8.67 -4.33
C LEU A 49 29.30 9.88 -3.70
N PHE A 50 28.21 10.36 -4.29
CA PHE A 50 27.44 11.49 -3.75
C PHE A 50 26.89 11.21 -2.34
N LEU A 51 26.30 10.04 -2.12
CA LEU A 51 25.74 9.67 -0.82
C LEU A 51 26.80 9.53 0.29
N LYS A 52 28.04 9.15 -0.06
CA LYS A 52 29.17 9.04 0.87
C LYS A 52 29.92 10.34 1.08
N LYS A 53 30.11 11.12 0.01
CA LYS A 53 30.83 12.40 -0.04
C LYS A 53 29.97 13.44 -0.77
N PRO A 54 29.03 14.12 -0.09
CA PRO A 54 28.14 15.09 -0.71
C PRO A 54 28.84 16.45 -0.92
N THR A 55 29.97 16.47 -1.63
CA THR A 55 30.72 17.68 -2.02
C THR A 55 30.23 18.23 -3.37
N GLU A 56 30.64 19.46 -3.73
CA GLU A 56 30.21 20.13 -4.96
C GLU A 56 30.53 19.33 -6.25
N GLY A 57 31.68 18.65 -6.31
CA GLY A 57 32.06 17.81 -7.46
C GLY A 57 31.08 16.65 -7.71
N PRO A 58 30.91 15.72 -6.76
CA PRO A 58 29.91 14.65 -6.85
C PRO A 58 28.48 15.13 -7.12
N GLN A 59 28.10 16.32 -6.63
CA GLN A 59 26.79 16.91 -6.96
C GLN A 59 26.64 17.22 -8.46
N GLN A 60 27.66 17.85 -9.07
CA GLN A 60 27.65 18.11 -10.52
C GLN A 60 27.66 16.81 -11.32
N MET A 61 28.45 15.83 -10.89
CA MET A 61 28.51 14.52 -11.53
C MET A 61 27.16 13.79 -11.54
N ILE A 62 26.36 13.94 -10.47
CA ILE A 62 25.00 13.40 -10.40
C ILE A 62 24.09 14.02 -11.46
N GLN A 63 24.14 15.34 -11.62
CA GLN A 63 23.34 16.03 -12.63
C GLN A 63 23.71 15.54 -14.03
N VAL A 64 25.01 15.44 -14.33
CA VAL A 64 25.51 14.98 -15.63
C VAL A 64 25.10 13.52 -15.90
N VAL A 65 25.32 12.61 -14.95
CA VAL A 65 25.03 11.18 -15.18
C VAL A 65 23.53 10.91 -15.28
N LEU A 66 22.69 11.62 -14.52
CA LEU A 66 21.23 11.50 -14.62
C LEU A 66 20.71 12.06 -15.94
N ASN A 67 21.24 13.19 -16.40
CA ASN A 67 20.87 13.75 -17.70
C ASN A 67 21.27 12.79 -18.84
N ASN A 68 22.52 12.33 -18.87
CA ASN A 68 22.99 11.37 -19.87
C ASN A 68 22.18 10.06 -19.84
N ALA A 69 21.82 9.57 -18.64
CA ALA A 69 21.06 8.32 -18.50
C ALA A 69 19.55 8.46 -18.76
N THR A 70 19.01 9.68 -18.87
CA THR A 70 17.57 9.91 -19.13
C THR A 70 17.29 10.45 -20.53
N VAL A 71 18.20 11.26 -21.07
CA VAL A 71 18.04 11.95 -22.36
C VAL A 71 18.85 11.27 -23.47
N GLU A 72 20.11 10.95 -23.21
CA GLU A 72 21.07 10.53 -24.25
C GLU A 72 21.18 9.00 -24.43
N THR A 73 20.41 8.21 -23.67
CA THR A 73 20.46 6.74 -23.73
C THR A 73 19.14 6.11 -24.20
N ASP A 74 19.25 5.11 -25.07
CA ASP A 74 18.12 4.30 -25.55
C ASP A 74 17.88 3.04 -24.71
N ASN A 75 18.72 2.77 -23.71
CA ASN A 75 18.57 1.58 -22.86
C ASN A 75 17.48 1.81 -21.80
N PRO A 76 16.34 1.08 -21.85
CA PRO A 76 15.23 1.28 -20.92
C PRO A 76 15.60 0.95 -19.47
N ASP A 77 16.43 -0.08 -19.23
CA ASP A 77 16.84 -0.48 -17.89
C ASP A 77 17.72 0.59 -17.21
N LEU A 78 18.58 1.23 -18.00
CA LEU A 78 19.42 2.34 -17.53
C LEU A 78 18.58 3.56 -17.19
N ARG A 79 17.62 3.89 -18.06
CA ARG A 79 16.71 5.02 -17.88
C ARG A 79 15.82 4.85 -16.66
N ASP A 80 15.22 3.67 -16.47
CA ASP A 80 14.39 3.36 -15.32
C ASP A 80 15.20 3.44 -14.01
N ARG A 81 16.42 2.90 -14.01
CA ARG A 81 17.30 3.00 -12.83
C ARG A 81 17.71 4.44 -12.52
N ALA A 82 17.92 5.26 -13.55
CA ALA A 82 18.21 6.69 -13.37
C ALA A 82 17.02 7.42 -12.75
N TYR A 83 15.79 7.15 -13.21
CA TYR A 83 14.58 7.71 -12.59
C TYR A 83 14.40 7.26 -11.14
N ILE A 84 14.69 6.00 -10.81
CA ILE A 84 14.65 5.51 -9.42
C ILE A 84 15.64 6.29 -8.56
N TYR A 85 16.90 6.43 -8.99
CA TYR A 85 17.89 7.19 -8.23
C TYR A 85 17.52 8.67 -8.13
N TRP A 86 17.02 9.28 -9.20
CA TRP A 86 16.58 10.68 -9.17
C TRP A 86 15.46 10.89 -8.15
N ARG A 87 14.45 10.01 -8.13
CA ARG A 87 13.36 10.06 -7.15
C ARG A 87 13.84 9.84 -5.73
N LEU A 88 14.73 8.86 -5.50
CA LEU A 88 15.30 8.60 -4.18
C LEU A 88 16.08 9.82 -3.66
N LEU A 89 16.99 10.37 -4.48
CA LEU A 89 17.83 11.50 -4.11
C LEU A 89 17.04 12.80 -3.90
N SER A 90 15.94 13.01 -4.64
CA SER A 90 15.11 14.23 -4.55
C SER A 90 14.03 14.15 -3.47
N THR A 91 13.67 12.95 -3.02
CA THR A 91 12.62 12.75 -1.99
C THR A 91 13.22 12.69 -0.59
N ASP A 92 14.23 11.83 -0.40
CA ASP A 92 14.85 11.59 0.90
C ASP A 92 16.28 11.02 0.72
N PRO A 93 17.32 11.87 0.84
CA PRO A 93 18.71 11.44 0.75
C PRO A 93 19.14 10.43 1.82
N GLU A 94 18.52 10.43 3.01
CA GLU A 94 18.87 9.48 4.07
C GLU A 94 18.26 8.10 3.77
N ALA A 95 16.99 8.03 3.34
CA ALA A 95 16.42 6.78 2.84
C ALA A 95 17.15 6.26 1.60
N ALA A 96 17.67 7.16 0.74
CA ALA A 96 18.51 6.79 -0.38
C ALA A 96 19.81 6.10 0.07
N LYS A 97 20.42 6.52 1.19
CA LYS A 97 21.58 5.80 1.78
C LYS A 97 21.19 4.41 2.23
N ASP A 98 20.08 4.25 2.95
CA ASP A 98 19.63 2.95 3.46
C ASP A 98 19.36 1.95 2.33
N VAL A 99 18.86 2.43 1.18
CA VAL A 99 18.58 1.59 0.01
C VAL A 99 19.85 1.32 -0.82
N VAL A 100 20.62 2.36 -1.14
CA VAL A 100 21.73 2.26 -2.11
C VAL A 100 23.02 1.74 -1.46
N LEU A 101 23.20 2.00 -0.17
CA LEU A 101 24.36 1.57 0.63
C LEU A 101 24.03 0.40 1.59
N ALA A 102 22.89 -0.26 1.40
CA ALA A 102 22.46 -1.40 2.20
C ALA A 102 23.56 -2.46 2.33
N GLU A 103 23.67 -3.05 3.53
CA GLU A 103 24.59 -4.16 3.75
C GLU A 103 24.18 -5.36 2.89
N LYS A 104 25.14 -5.87 2.11
CA LYS A 104 24.87 -7.01 1.24
C LYS A 104 24.80 -8.27 2.10
N PRO A 105 23.84 -9.17 1.85
CA PRO A 105 23.76 -10.42 2.58
C PRO A 105 25.06 -11.21 2.39
N VAL A 106 25.54 -11.82 3.48
CA VAL A 106 26.70 -12.70 3.44
C VAL A 106 26.35 -13.87 2.53
N ILE A 107 27.10 -14.03 1.44
CA ILE A 107 26.98 -15.21 0.58
C ILE A 107 27.55 -16.39 1.37
N THR A 108 26.69 -17.25 1.90
CA THR A 108 27.08 -18.51 2.54
C THR A 108 27.18 -19.61 1.51
N ASP A 109 28.17 -20.49 1.67
CA ASP A 109 28.28 -21.71 0.88
C ASP A 109 27.45 -22.82 1.56
N ASP A 110 26.32 -23.16 0.96
CA ASP A 110 25.39 -24.17 1.49
C ASP A 110 25.72 -25.58 0.96
N SER A 111 26.76 -25.73 0.15
CA SER A 111 27.05 -26.96 -0.61
C SER A 111 27.35 -28.20 0.24
N ASN A 112 27.60 -28.06 1.55
CA ASN A 112 27.99 -29.15 2.45
C ASN A 112 27.22 -29.20 3.77
N GLN A 113 26.01 -28.62 3.85
CA GLN A 113 25.29 -28.51 5.13
C GLN A 113 24.39 -29.71 5.49
N LEU A 114 24.26 -30.72 4.61
CA LEU A 114 23.42 -31.89 4.85
C LEU A 114 24.25 -33.07 5.37
N ASP A 115 23.74 -33.73 6.41
CA ASP A 115 24.32 -34.99 6.90
C ASP A 115 24.32 -36.03 5.76
N PRO A 116 25.41 -36.78 5.54
CA PRO A 116 25.51 -37.74 4.43
C PRO A 116 24.39 -38.79 4.43
N SER A 117 23.92 -39.22 5.61
CA SER A 117 22.86 -40.23 5.69
C SER A 117 21.50 -39.66 5.26
N LEU A 118 21.22 -38.41 5.63
CA LEU A 118 20.04 -37.70 5.17
C LEU A 118 20.14 -37.41 3.67
N LEU A 119 21.31 -37.03 3.16
CA LEU A 119 21.52 -36.79 1.74
C LEU A 119 21.19 -38.04 0.89
N ASP A 120 21.68 -39.21 1.29
CA ASP A 120 21.38 -40.48 0.62
C ASP A 120 19.87 -40.79 0.63
N GLU A 121 19.20 -40.52 1.74
CA GLU A 121 17.75 -40.68 1.88
C GLU A 121 16.96 -39.71 1.01
N LEU A 122 17.41 -38.45 0.90
CA LEU A 122 16.81 -37.43 0.05
C LEU A 122 17.04 -37.73 -1.44
N LEU A 123 18.21 -38.25 -1.81
CA LEU A 123 18.52 -38.69 -3.18
C LEU A 123 17.62 -39.86 -3.60
N ALA A 124 17.37 -40.82 -2.70
CA ALA A 124 16.42 -41.90 -2.93
C ALA A 124 14.97 -41.39 -3.12
N ASN A 125 14.66 -40.19 -2.62
CA ASN A 125 13.35 -39.55 -2.65
C ASN A 125 13.33 -38.24 -3.45
N ILE A 126 14.19 -38.10 -4.46
CA ILE A 126 14.39 -36.84 -5.22
C ILE A 126 13.13 -36.32 -5.92
N ALA A 127 12.14 -37.18 -6.16
CA ALA A 127 10.87 -36.84 -6.80
C ALA A 127 9.74 -36.54 -5.79
N THR A 128 10.04 -36.42 -4.49
CA THR A 128 9.05 -36.18 -3.43
C THR A 128 9.32 -34.87 -2.68
N LEU A 129 8.35 -34.45 -1.86
CA LEU A 129 8.46 -33.27 -1.00
C LEU A 129 9.66 -33.36 -0.03
N SER A 130 10.12 -34.57 0.30
CA SER A 130 11.30 -34.78 1.14
C SER A 130 12.53 -34.05 0.62
N SER A 131 12.81 -34.17 -0.69
CA SER A 131 13.97 -33.54 -1.35
C SER A 131 13.88 -32.01 -1.38
N VAL A 132 12.68 -31.45 -1.54
CA VAL A 132 12.45 -30.00 -1.59
C VAL A 132 12.60 -29.35 -0.21
N TYR A 133 12.15 -30.04 0.83
CA TYR A 133 12.16 -29.53 2.20
C TYR A 133 13.35 -29.98 3.03
N HIS A 134 14.28 -30.75 2.44
CA HIS A 134 15.42 -31.38 3.11
C HIS A 134 15.03 -32.12 4.41
N LYS A 135 13.94 -32.90 4.34
CA LYS A 135 13.42 -33.67 5.49
C LYS A 135 13.13 -35.12 5.09
N PRO A 136 13.31 -36.09 6.02
CA PRO A 136 13.05 -37.50 5.74
C PRO A 136 11.55 -37.73 5.46
N PRO A 137 11.17 -38.73 4.62
CA PRO A 137 9.78 -39.02 4.25
C PRO A 137 8.83 -39.24 5.44
N GLU A 138 9.34 -39.76 6.56
CA GLU A 138 8.57 -39.99 7.79
C GLU A 138 8.04 -38.69 8.39
N ALA A 139 8.70 -37.55 8.12
CA ALA A 139 8.25 -36.24 8.57
C ALA A 139 6.94 -35.80 7.89
N PHE A 140 6.53 -36.47 6.79
CA PHE A 140 5.35 -36.13 6.00
C PHE A 140 4.17 -37.09 6.20
N VAL A 141 4.35 -38.21 6.92
CA VAL A 141 3.30 -39.22 7.10
C VAL A 141 3.02 -39.47 8.59
N THR A 142 1.93 -38.93 9.11
CA THR A 142 1.41 -39.27 10.44
C THR A 142 0.72 -40.64 10.35
N ARG A 143 1.32 -41.69 10.90
CA ARG A 143 0.72 -43.04 10.95
C ARG A 143 -0.65 -42.99 11.66
N VAL A 144 -1.74 -43.06 10.88
CA VAL A 144 -3.04 -43.53 11.39
C VAL A 144 -2.84 -44.99 11.78
N LYS A 145 -3.02 -45.32 13.06
CA LYS A 145 -2.98 -46.70 13.55
C LYS A 145 -4.15 -47.48 12.92
N THR A 146 -3.88 -48.21 11.85
CA THR A 146 -4.78 -49.25 11.35
C THR A 146 -4.24 -50.61 11.82
N THR A 147 -5.08 -51.25 12.62
CA THR A 147 -5.14 -52.63 13.11
C THR A 147 -4.24 -53.68 12.46
N ALA A 148 -3.62 -54.49 13.33
CA ALA A 148 -2.91 -55.72 13.02
C ALA A 148 -3.78 -56.68 12.19
N GLN A 149 -3.31 -57.04 11.00
CA GLN A 149 -3.75 -58.24 10.29
C GLN A 149 -2.96 -59.43 10.86
N LYS A 150 -3.70 -60.39 11.45
CA LYS A 150 -3.24 -61.75 11.68
C LYS A 150 -4.00 -62.62 10.66
N THR A 151 -3.25 -63.47 9.97
CA THR A 151 -3.67 -64.37 8.89
C THR A 151 -4.41 -65.62 9.40
N GLU A 152 -5.19 -66.22 8.47
CA GLU A 152 -5.75 -67.61 8.43
C GLU A 152 -6.93 -67.89 9.40
N ASP A 153 -8.07 -68.49 9.04
CA ASP A 153 -8.44 -69.47 7.98
C ASP A 153 -9.94 -69.36 7.59
N ASP A 154 -10.28 -69.90 6.41
CA ASP A 154 -11.63 -70.15 5.86
C ASP A 154 -12.44 -71.19 6.66
N ASP A 155 -13.73 -70.92 6.96
CA ASP A 155 -14.83 -71.89 6.83
C ASP A 155 -16.22 -71.20 6.88
N TYR A 156 -17.13 -71.62 6.01
CA TYR A 156 -18.59 -71.32 5.99
C TYR A 156 -19.34 -72.55 6.60
N PRO A 157 -20.67 -72.57 6.90
CA PRO A 157 -21.76 -71.62 6.60
C PRO A 157 -22.83 -71.42 7.72
N GLU A 158 -23.87 -70.65 7.36
CA GLU A 158 -25.31 -70.83 7.71
C GLU A 158 -25.92 -70.29 9.02
N GLY A 159 -26.95 -69.43 8.85
CA GLY A 159 -28.16 -69.45 9.69
C GLY A 159 -28.54 -68.17 10.47
N GLY A 160 -29.71 -67.60 10.14
CA GLY A 160 -30.66 -67.15 11.17
C GLY A 160 -30.88 -65.66 11.42
N SER A 161 -31.95 -65.13 10.81
CA SER A 161 -33.05 -64.33 11.41
C SER A 161 -32.80 -63.05 12.24
N GLU A 162 -33.40 -61.97 11.71
CA GLU A 162 -34.39 -61.08 12.34
C GLU A 162 -34.04 -60.00 13.40
N THR A 163 -34.44 -58.77 13.02
CA THR A 163 -35.19 -57.76 13.80
C THR A 163 -34.50 -56.89 14.85
N GLY A 164 -34.89 -55.60 14.87
CA GLY A 164 -34.85 -54.78 16.07
C GLY A 164 -34.65 -53.27 15.85
N TYR A 165 -35.74 -52.55 15.60
CA TYR A 165 -35.81 -51.08 15.71
C TYR A 165 -35.98 -50.62 17.16
N SER A 166 -35.67 -49.33 17.42
CA SER A 166 -36.14 -48.49 18.55
C SER A 166 -35.50 -48.74 19.93
N GLU A 167 -35.31 -47.81 20.88
CA GLU A 167 -35.69 -46.38 21.04
C GLU A 167 -34.95 -45.82 22.30
N SER A 168 -34.78 -44.49 22.35
CA SER A 168 -35.04 -43.59 23.51
C SER A 168 -34.25 -43.61 24.84
N SER A 169 -33.77 -42.40 25.16
CA SER A 169 -33.98 -41.62 26.42
C SER A 169 -33.03 -41.71 27.64
N ALA A 170 -32.34 -40.56 27.83
CA ALA A 170 -32.44 -39.60 28.96
C ALA A 170 -31.81 -39.84 30.36
N HIS A 171 -31.31 -38.70 30.88
CA HIS A 171 -31.07 -38.29 32.29
C HIS A 171 -29.81 -38.85 33.00
N ALA A 172 -29.08 -38.14 33.88
CA ALA A 172 -29.06 -36.76 34.38
C ALA A 172 -27.76 -36.51 35.19
N ALA A 173 -27.33 -35.25 35.26
CA ALA A 173 -26.76 -34.47 36.38
C ALA A 173 -25.77 -35.08 37.40
N ASP A 174 -24.70 -34.33 37.73
CA ASP A 174 -24.59 -33.64 39.04
C ASP A 174 -23.44 -32.59 39.10
N GLY A 175 -23.66 -31.55 39.91
CA GLY A 175 -22.65 -31.04 40.84
C GLY A 175 -21.75 -29.86 40.44
N GLY A 176 -22.18 -28.62 40.73
CA GLY A 176 -21.30 -27.45 40.77
C GLY A 176 -20.98 -26.99 42.19
N VAL A 177 -19.92 -26.19 42.39
CA VAL A 177 -19.83 -25.15 43.43
C VAL A 177 -18.70 -24.14 43.12
N SER A 178 -19.01 -22.83 43.24
CA SER A 178 -18.05 -21.72 43.31
C SER A 178 -17.38 -21.61 44.70
N PRO A 179 -16.43 -20.68 44.90
CA PRO A 179 -16.85 -19.48 45.63
C PRO A 179 -16.26 -18.16 45.13
N THR A 180 -17.04 -17.10 45.37
CA THR A 180 -16.71 -15.67 45.26
C THR A 180 -16.07 -15.13 46.54
N SER A 181 -15.27 -14.07 46.45
CA SER A 181 -15.28 -12.99 47.46
C SER A 181 -14.71 -11.67 46.93
N SER A 182 -15.38 -10.59 47.33
CA SER A 182 -15.25 -9.18 46.97
C SER A 182 -14.44 -8.38 48.00
N SER A 183 -13.73 -7.30 47.60
CA SER A 183 -13.75 -5.95 48.24
C SER A 183 -12.72 -4.94 47.70
N ASN A 184 -13.20 -3.83 47.10
CA ASN A 184 -12.95 -2.38 47.36
C ASN A 184 -11.88 -1.98 48.42
N VAL A 185 -11.05 -0.91 48.40
CA VAL A 185 -10.99 0.47 47.76
C VAL A 185 -9.49 0.99 47.75
N PRO A 186 -9.11 2.30 47.58
CA PRO A 186 -8.22 2.82 46.51
C PRO A 186 -6.82 3.33 46.96
N TYR A 187 -5.94 3.72 46.01
CA TYR A 187 -4.85 4.66 46.33
C TYR A 187 -4.39 5.51 45.13
N SER A 188 -4.26 6.80 45.40
CA SER A 188 -3.74 7.89 44.58
C SER A 188 -2.21 7.97 44.60
N ALA A 189 -1.53 8.31 43.50
CA ALA A 189 -0.24 9.02 43.53
C ALA A 189 0.20 9.60 42.17
N ALA A 190 0.36 10.92 42.16
CA ALA A 190 1.48 11.74 41.65
C ALA A 190 2.00 11.64 40.19
N ARG A 191 1.93 12.80 39.52
CA ARG A 191 2.75 13.24 38.37
C ARG A 191 4.21 13.48 38.78
N GLN A 192 5.18 13.26 37.86
CA GLN A 192 6.42 14.06 37.68
C GLN A 192 7.09 13.73 36.31
N PRO A 193 8.02 14.57 35.78
CA PRO A 193 8.17 14.86 34.33
C PRO A 193 9.41 14.24 33.65
N ALA A 194 9.44 14.39 32.31
CA ALA A 194 10.41 13.85 31.35
C ALA A 194 11.78 14.57 31.29
N PRO A 195 12.84 13.95 30.74
CA PRO A 195 14.01 14.63 30.18
C PRO A 195 13.89 14.87 28.65
N ALA A 196 14.51 15.95 28.18
CA ALA A 196 14.46 16.46 26.80
C ALA A 196 15.41 15.75 25.81
N PRO A 197 15.14 15.77 24.49
CA PRO A 197 16.10 15.39 23.45
C PRO A 197 16.88 16.61 22.86
N PRO A 198 18.05 16.37 22.22
CA PRO A 198 18.94 17.43 21.72
C PRO A 198 18.51 17.98 20.34
N SER A 199 19.03 19.18 20.01
CA SER A 199 18.73 19.98 18.81
C SER A 199 19.17 19.35 17.47
N PRO A 200 18.45 19.57 16.35
CA PRO A 200 18.90 19.17 15.02
C PRO A 200 19.82 20.21 14.35
N ALA A 201 20.76 19.72 13.55
CA ALA A 201 21.68 20.45 12.68
C ALA A 201 20.97 21.03 11.43
N ALA A 202 21.65 21.98 10.77
CA ALA A 202 21.15 22.82 9.68
C ALA A 202 20.79 22.06 8.38
N PRO A 203 19.81 22.53 7.59
CA PRO A 203 19.42 21.93 6.31
C PRO A 203 20.34 22.34 5.16
N VAL A 204 20.67 21.37 4.29
CA VAL A 204 21.34 21.54 2.99
C VAL A 204 20.31 21.91 1.90
N PRO A 205 20.62 22.79 0.93
CA PRO A 205 19.65 23.33 -0.04
C PRO A 205 19.26 22.36 -1.18
N ASP A 206 17.99 22.46 -1.60
CA ASP A 206 17.35 21.77 -2.73
C ASP A 206 17.88 22.30 -4.08
N LEU A 207 18.65 21.48 -4.81
CA LEU A 207 19.45 21.87 -5.98
C LEU A 207 19.10 21.10 -7.27
N LEU A 208 17.97 20.38 -7.30
CA LEU A 208 17.56 19.54 -8.43
C LEU A 208 16.33 20.05 -9.19
N GLY A 209 15.71 21.14 -8.72
CA GLY A 209 14.53 21.75 -9.35
C GLY A 209 14.81 22.59 -10.61
N ASP A 210 16.05 23.01 -10.85
CA ASP A 210 16.39 24.02 -11.87
C ASP A 210 16.79 23.44 -13.25
N LEU A 211 16.71 22.12 -13.45
CA LEU A 211 17.32 21.43 -14.61
C LEU A 211 16.39 21.11 -15.79
N ILE A 212 15.11 21.52 -15.78
CA ILE A 212 14.19 21.29 -16.91
C ILE A 212 13.47 22.58 -17.32
N GLY A 213 14.24 23.54 -17.82
CA GLY A 213 13.73 24.67 -18.60
C GLY A 213 13.71 24.31 -20.09
N LEU A 214 12.61 23.73 -20.56
CA LEU A 214 12.34 23.54 -21.99
C LEU A 214 11.90 24.89 -22.59
N ASP A 215 12.79 25.45 -23.39
CA ASP A 215 12.61 26.61 -24.23
C ASP A 215 11.72 26.28 -25.43
N ASN A 216 10.56 26.94 -25.52
CA ASN A 216 9.91 27.13 -26.82
C ASN A 216 9.34 28.53 -26.93
N ASN A 217 10.04 29.32 -27.74
CA ASN A 217 9.86 30.73 -27.96
C ASN A 217 8.66 30.98 -28.88
N ALA A 218 7.52 31.41 -28.33
CA ALA A 218 6.44 32.03 -29.09
C ALA A 218 5.82 33.20 -28.29
N ILE A 219 6.07 34.39 -28.81
CA ILE A 219 5.69 35.71 -28.28
C ILE A 219 4.16 35.87 -28.29
N VAL A 220 3.54 36.06 -27.11
CA VAL A 220 2.27 36.80 -26.94
C VAL A 220 2.17 37.36 -25.52
N PRO A 221 1.56 38.55 -25.32
CA PRO A 221 1.85 39.42 -24.17
C PRO A 221 1.09 39.07 -22.89
N VAL A 222 1.76 39.40 -21.79
CA VAL A 222 1.35 39.49 -20.38
C VAL A 222 -0.14 39.80 -20.17
N ASP A 223 -0.87 38.90 -19.54
CA ASP A 223 -1.73 39.22 -18.38
C ASP A 223 -2.22 37.97 -17.61
N GLN A 224 -2.26 38.10 -16.28
CA GLN A 224 -2.85 37.23 -15.25
C GLN A 224 -2.13 35.91 -14.84
N PRO A 225 -1.77 35.73 -13.55
CA PRO A 225 -1.38 34.43 -13.02
C PRO A 225 -2.61 33.50 -13.00
N ALA A 226 -2.54 32.45 -13.82
CA ALA A 226 -3.50 31.35 -13.80
C ALA A 226 -3.51 30.66 -12.43
N THR A 227 -4.70 30.49 -11.85
CA THR A 227 -4.92 29.63 -10.70
C THR A 227 -4.56 28.19 -11.04
N PRO A 228 -3.93 27.41 -10.13
CA PRO A 228 -3.57 26.02 -10.42
C PRO A 228 -4.86 25.19 -10.61
N SER A 229 -5.15 24.86 -11.87
CA SER A 229 -6.38 24.21 -12.33
C SER A 229 -6.34 22.70 -12.10
N GLY A 230 -6.89 22.26 -10.97
CA GLY A 230 -7.40 20.89 -10.79
C GLY A 230 -8.93 20.90 -10.65
N PRO A 231 -9.62 19.75 -10.79
CA PRO A 231 -11.07 19.66 -10.65
C PRO A 231 -11.57 20.33 -9.35
N PRO A 232 -12.81 20.86 -9.33
CA PRO A 232 -13.34 21.54 -8.15
C PRO A 232 -13.43 20.56 -6.97
N LEU A 233 -12.77 20.91 -5.86
CA LEU A 233 -12.79 20.11 -4.63
C LEU A 233 -14.09 20.37 -3.85
N PRO A 234 -14.69 19.34 -3.23
CA PRO A 234 -15.82 19.52 -2.31
C PRO A 234 -15.48 20.44 -1.14
N VAL A 235 -16.39 21.35 -0.80
CA VAL A 235 -16.22 22.25 0.36
C VAL A 235 -16.46 21.46 1.65
N VAL A 236 -15.45 21.40 2.52
CA VAL A 236 -15.50 20.73 3.83
C VAL A 236 -15.64 21.73 4.98
N LEU A 237 -15.18 22.97 4.80
CA LEU A 237 -15.43 24.10 5.71
C LEU A 237 -15.93 25.30 4.90
N PRO A 238 -17.23 25.65 4.98
CA PRO A 238 -17.75 26.85 4.34
C PRO A 238 -17.22 28.15 4.96
N ALA A 239 -17.00 29.19 4.13
CA ALA A 239 -16.54 30.51 4.58
C ALA A 239 -17.45 31.15 5.65
N SER A 240 -18.76 30.90 5.57
CA SER A 240 -19.75 31.41 6.53
C SER A 240 -19.52 30.88 7.94
N THR A 241 -19.06 29.64 8.06
CA THR A 241 -18.74 28.99 9.34
C THR A 241 -17.28 29.17 9.74
N GLY A 242 -16.37 29.36 8.78
CA GLY A 242 -14.92 29.52 9.00
C GLY A 242 -14.43 30.97 9.16
N GLN A 243 -15.33 31.93 9.46
CA GLN A 243 -15.00 33.36 9.56
C GLN A 243 -14.22 33.91 8.34
N GLY A 244 -14.68 33.55 7.15
CA GLY A 244 -14.05 33.91 5.89
C GLY A 244 -13.04 32.88 5.38
N LEU A 245 -12.55 31.94 6.19
CA LEU A 245 -11.77 30.82 5.66
C LEU A 245 -12.72 29.76 5.08
N GLN A 246 -12.53 29.44 3.80
CA GLN A 246 -13.13 28.27 3.17
C GLN A 246 -12.06 27.20 2.93
N ILE A 247 -12.39 25.96 3.24
CA ILE A 247 -11.54 24.80 2.96
C ILE A 247 -12.32 23.84 2.08
N SER A 248 -11.72 23.47 0.96
CA SER A 248 -12.17 22.36 0.13
C SER A 248 -11.14 21.25 0.15
N ALA A 249 -11.59 20.00 0.22
CA ALA A 249 -10.69 18.86 0.36
C ALA A 249 -11.20 17.60 -0.31
N GLN A 250 -10.27 16.70 -0.65
CA GLN A 250 -10.57 15.34 -1.09
C GLN A 250 -9.38 14.40 -0.81
N LEU A 251 -9.66 13.20 -0.33
CA LEU A 251 -8.67 12.12 -0.28
C LEU A 251 -8.46 11.53 -1.68
N THR A 252 -7.20 11.42 -2.09
CA THR A 252 -6.81 10.91 -3.41
C THR A 252 -5.62 9.96 -3.26
N GLN A 253 -5.49 9.03 -4.20
CA GLN A 253 -4.33 8.14 -4.29
C GLN A 253 -3.59 8.43 -5.60
N GLN A 254 -2.27 8.55 -5.53
CA GLN A 254 -1.38 8.72 -6.68
C GLN A 254 -0.19 7.78 -6.51
N ASP A 255 0.05 6.89 -7.48
CA ASP A 255 1.16 5.93 -7.47
C ASP A 255 1.28 5.12 -6.16
N GLY A 256 0.15 4.70 -5.59
CA GLY A 256 0.08 3.96 -4.33
C GLY A 256 0.26 4.79 -3.05
N GLN A 257 0.62 6.07 -3.16
CA GLN A 257 0.71 7.00 -2.05
C GLN A 257 -0.62 7.75 -1.85
N MET A 258 -1.05 7.87 -0.59
CA MET A 258 -2.24 8.61 -0.22
C MET A 258 -1.93 10.09 -0.04
N TYR A 259 -2.78 10.94 -0.58
CA TYR A 259 -2.71 12.39 -0.46
C TYR A 259 -4.06 12.97 -0.05
N TYR A 260 -4.02 14.00 0.79
CA TYR A 260 -5.17 14.83 1.09
C TYR A 260 -5.03 16.15 0.33
N SER A 261 -5.77 16.26 -0.77
CA SER A 261 -5.78 17.44 -1.62
C SER A 261 -6.61 18.53 -0.96
N LEU A 262 -6.02 19.71 -0.78
CA LEU A 262 -6.60 20.80 0.00
C LEU A 262 -6.55 22.10 -0.81
N SER A 263 -7.61 22.89 -0.71
CA SER A 263 -7.68 24.28 -1.20
C SER A 263 -8.16 25.17 -0.07
N PHE A 264 -7.37 26.19 0.25
CA PHE A 264 -7.67 27.22 1.24
C PHE A 264 -8.02 28.49 0.50
N GLU A 265 -9.21 29.04 0.75
CA GLU A 265 -9.67 30.29 0.16
C GLU A 265 -9.97 31.30 1.26
N ASN A 266 -9.35 32.48 1.15
CA ASN A 266 -9.44 33.51 2.17
C ASN A 266 -10.42 34.61 1.76
N ASN A 267 -11.65 34.51 2.25
CA ASN A 267 -12.69 35.53 2.15
C ASN A 267 -12.70 36.50 3.34
N SER A 268 -11.70 36.43 4.23
CA SER A 268 -11.53 37.40 5.31
C SER A 268 -10.80 38.66 4.82
N GLN A 269 -10.64 39.64 5.71
CA GLN A 269 -9.95 40.90 5.41
C GLN A 269 -8.47 40.90 5.85
N ILE A 270 -7.98 39.78 6.39
CA ILE A 270 -6.61 39.64 6.90
C ILE A 270 -5.86 38.52 6.19
N PRO A 271 -4.54 38.62 5.97
CA PRO A 271 -3.73 37.50 5.48
C PRO A 271 -3.76 36.34 6.49
N LEU A 272 -3.81 35.10 5.98
CA LEU A 272 -3.81 33.88 6.80
C LEU A 272 -2.54 33.05 6.53
N ASP A 273 -1.86 32.62 7.59
CA ASP A 273 -0.64 31.81 7.51
C ASP A 273 -0.50 30.83 8.68
N GLY A 274 0.59 30.04 8.70
CA GLY A 274 0.88 29.12 9.80
C GLY A 274 -0.15 28.00 9.93
N PHE A 275 -0.66 27.52 8.79
CA PHE A 275 -1.66 26.46 8.76
C PHE A 275 -1.11 25.16 9.35
N MET A 276 -1.89 24.54 10.23
CA MET A 276 -1.62 23.23 10.82
C MET A 276 -2.87 22.38 10.73
N ILE A 277 -2.69 21.08 10.56
CA ILE A 277 -3.76 20.10 10.41
C ILE A 277 -3.56 18.91 11.33
N GLN A 278 -4.66 18.36 11.83
CA GLN A 278 -4.68 17.13 12.60
C GLN A 278 -5.91 16.30 12.22
N PHE A 279 -5.74 14.98 12.23
CA PHE A 279 -6.81 14.02 12.01
C PHE A 279 -7.10 13.31 13.33
N ASN A 280 -8.38 13.13 13.67
CA ASN A 280 -8.74 12.22 14.76
C ASN A 280 -8.48 10.77 14.35
N LYS A 281 -8.49 9.89 15.36
CA LYS A 281 -8.44 8.44 15.15
C LYS A 281 -9.54 8.01 14.19
N ASN A 282 -9.20 7.21 13.20
CA ASN A 282 -10.11 6.79 12.13
C ASN A 282 -9.85 5.34 11.69
N THR A 283 -10.77 4.76 10.93
CA THR A 283 -10.80 3.34 10.54
C THR A 283 -9.52 2.87 9.86
N PHE A 284 -8.92 3.71 9.01
CA PHE A 284 -7.73 3.36 8.22
C PHE A 284 -6.44 3.90 8.84
N GLY A 285 -6.53 4.52 10.02
CA GLY A 285 -5.40 5.08 10.72
C GLY A 285 -4.70 6.21 9.98
N LEU A 286 -5.45 6.96 9.17
CA LEU A 286 -4.96 8.10 8.40
C LEU A 286 -4.40 9.19 9.32
N ALA A 287 -3.22 9.68 8.97
CA ALA A 287 -2.60 10.86 9.58
C ALA A 287 -1.74 11.60 8.55
N ALA A 288 -1.43 12.87 8.84
CA ALA A 288 -0.48 13.64 8.05
C ALA A 288 0.92 12.99 8.14
N ALA A 289 1.60 12.80 7.01
CA ALA A 289 2.98 12.31 6.99
C ALA A 289 4.00 13.36 7.42
N GLY A 290 3.62 14.64 7.38
CA GLY A 290 4.48 15.77 7.70
C GLY A 290 3.68 17.06 7.94
N PRO A 291 4.37 18.20 8.14
CA PRO A 291 3.73 19.48 8.33
C PRO A 291 2.95 19.91 7.09
N LEU A 292 1.84 20.61 7.31
CA LEU A 292 1.03 21.16 6.23
C LEU A 292 1.74 22.36 5.59
N GLN A 293 2.11 22.23 4.32
CA GLN A 293 2.79 23.27 3.56
C GLN A 293 1.75 24.11 2.81
N VAL A 294 1.38 25.26 3.37
CA VAL A 294 0.45 26.21 2.75
C VAL A 294 1.10 27.60 2.76
N PRO A 295 1.28 28.24 1.60
CA PRO A 295 1.78 29.62 1.55
C PRO A 295 0.78 30.57 2.21
N GLN A 296 1.24 31.75 2.61
CA GLN A 296 0.35 32.77 3.15
C GLN A 296 -0.75 33.11 2.13
N VAL A 297 -2.01 33.05 2.55
CA VAL A 297 -3.18 33.28 1.70
C VAL A 297 -3.69 34.70 1.94
N GLN A 298 -3.56 35.56 0.93
CA GLN A 298 -4.01 36.95 0.99
C GLN A 298 -5.55 37.05 0.90
N PRO A 299 -6.17 38.13 1.43
CA PRO A 299 -7.59 38.39 1.23
C PRO A 299 -8.03 38.30 -0.25
N GLY A 300 -9.11 37.59 -0.51
CA GLY A 300 -9.65 37.35 -1.85
C GLY A 300 -8.88 36.34 -2.70
N THR A 301 -7.86 35.67 -2.15
CA THR A 301 -7.04 34.69 -2.88
C THR A 301 -7.22 33.28 -2.34
N SER A 302 -6.67 32.30 -3.07
CA SER A 302 -6.64 30.90 -2.66
C SER A 302 -5.27 30.26 -2.85
N ALA A 303 -4.99 29.23 -2.06
CA ALA A 303 -3.81 28.39 -2.17
C ALA A 303 -4.22 26.91 -2.14
N ARG A 304 -3.58 26.10 -2.99
CA ARG A 304 -3.75 24.65 -3.03
C ARG A 304 -2.50 23.95 -2.50
N THR A 305 -2.69 22.81 -1.86
CA THR A 305 -1.61 21.95 -1.40
C THR A 305 -2.02 20.49 -1.44
N LEU A 306 -1.04 19.60 -1.58
CA LEU A 306 -1.20 18.15 -1.49
C LEU A 306 -0.47 17.68 -0.24
N LEU A 307 -1.23 17.26 0.77
CA LEU A 307 -0.64 16.74 2.00
C LEU A 307 -0.41 15.24 1.88
N PRO A 308 0.83 14.73 1.94
CA PRO A 308 1.07 13.29 1.97
C PRO A 308 0.50 12.69 3.26
N MET A 309 -0.15 11.54 3.13
CA MET A 309 -0.84 10.86 4.21
C MET A 309 -0.20 9.49 4.50
N VAL A 310 -0.09 9.15 5.78
CA VAL A 310 0.27 7.80 6.23
C VAL A 310 -0.97 7.04 6.67
N MET A 311 -0.96 5.72 6.51
CA MET A 311 -2.03 4.82 6.93
C MET A 311 -1.59 3.99 8.15
N PHE A 312 -2.57 3.44 8.87
CA PHE A 312 -2.40 2.51 9.99
C PHE A 312 -1.66 3.06 11.22
N GLN A 313 -1.48 4.38 11.34
CA GLN A 313 -0.82 5.01 12.49
C GLN A 313 -1.85 5.43 13.55
N ASN A 314 -2.98 6.00 13.13
CA ASN A 314 -3.95 6.64 14.02
C ASN A 314 -5.29 5.89 14.07
N LEU A 315 -5.25 4.58 14.33
CA LEU A 315 -6.42 3.70 14.23
C LEU A 315 -7.47 3.99 15.33
N SER A 316 -8.75 3.99 14.95
CA SER A 316 -9.87 3.99 15.90
C SER A 316 -10.20 2.57 16.38
N GLN A 317 -10.75 2.45 17.59
CA GLN A 317 -11.24 1.17 18.15
C GLN A 317 -12.76 0.99 18.02
N GLY A 318 -13.44 1.91 17.35
CA GLY A 318 -14.87 1.85 17.11
C GLY A 318 -15.24 1.01 15.88
N PRO A 319 -16.54 0.85 15.58
CA PRO A 319 -16.97 0.23 14.34
C PRO A 319 -16.40 0.99 13.12
N PRO A 320 -16.10 0.28 12.01
CA PRO A 320 -15.64 0.92 10.78
C PRO A 320 -16.57 2.03 10.32
N SER A 321 -15.99 3.18 10.01
CA SER A 321 -16.68 4.37 9.53
C SER A 321 -15.89 5.03 8.40
N SER A 322 -16.60 5.58 7.41
CA SER A 322 -16.04 6.43 6.37
C SER A 322 -15.81 7.88 6.85
N LEU A 323 -16.29 8.23 8.04
CA LEU A 323 -16.15 9.57 8.60
C LEU A 323 -14.69 9.89 8.95
N LEU A 324 -14.16 10.96 8.36
CA LEU A 324 -12.86 11.52 8.68
C LEU A 324 -13.06 12.86 9.39
N GLN A 325 -12.66 12.95 10.66
CA GLN A 325 -12.74 14.20 11.41
C GLN A 325 -11.39 14.91 11.39
N VAL A 326 -11.41 16.17 10.99
CA VAL A 326 -10.21 16.96 10.73
C VAL A 326 -10.29 18.27 11.52
N ALA A 327 -9.16 18.66 12.09
CA ALA A 327 -8.96 19.95 12.73
C ALA A 327 -7.91 20.75 11.95
N VAL A 328 -8.22 22.00 11.61
CA VAL A 328 -7.28 22.92 10.97
C VAL A 328 -7.22 24.22 11.76
N LYS A 329 -6.01 24.75 11.97
CA LYS A 329 -5.81 26.08 12.54
C LYS A 329 -4.82 26.87 11.70
N ASN A 330 -4.85 28.19 11.85
CA ASN A 330 -3.86 29.12 11.34
C ASN A 330 -3.43 30.08 12.47
N SER A 331 -2.52 31.01 12.21
CA SER A 331 -1.99 31.91 13.25
C SER A 331 -3.00 32.97 13.71
N GLN A 332 -4.00 33.30 12.89
CA GLN A 332 -4.90 34.44 13.09
C GLN A 332 -6.29 34.05 13.64
N GLN A 333 -6.72 32.81 13.44
CA GLN A 333 -8.08 32.33 13.70
C GLN A 333 -8.09 31.13 14.66
N PRO A 334 -9.24 30.82 15.30
CA PRO A 334 -9.37 29.62 16.13
C PRO A 334 -9.18 28.33 15.33
N VAL A 335 -9.11 27.21 16.06
CA VAL A 335 -9.13 25.87 15.45
C VAL A 335 -10.51 25.59 14.88
N TRP A 336 -10.56 25.23 13.60
CA TRP A 336 -11.75 24.79 12.89
C TRP A 336 -11.81 23.27 12.85
N TYR A 337 -13.00 22.73 13.08
CA TYR A 337 -13.27 21.30 12.98
C TYR A 337 -14.28 21.06 11.87
N PHE A 338 -14.02 20.07 11.05
CA PHE A 338 -14.95 19.64 10.01
C PHE A 338 -14.88 18.14 9.81
N ASN A 339 -15.91 17.63 9.14
CA ASN A 339 -16.04 16.24 8.77
C ASN A 339 -15.87 16.11 7.27
N ASP A 340 -15.07 15.14 6.84
CA ASP A 340 -14.97 14.68 5.47
C ASP A 340 -15.30 13.18 5.40
N LYS A 341 -15.34 12.62 4.18
CA LYS A 341 -15.56 11.20 3.93
C LYS A 341 -14.33 10.57 3.27
N ALA A 342 -13.89 9.45 3.82
CA ALA A 342 -12.90 8.55 3.25
C ALA A 342 -13.60 7.27 2.74
N PRO A 343 -14.13 7.27 1.51
CA PRO A 343 -14.83 6.11 0.98
C PRO A 343 -13.86 4.95 0.72
N LEU A 344 -14.30 3.72 0.97
CA LEU A 344 -13.44 2.53 0.96
C LEU A 344 -12.70 2.34 -0.38
N HIS A 345 -13.35 2.65 -1.52
CA HIS A 345 -12.77 2.43 -2.84
C HIS A 345 -11.48 3.22 -3.09
N VAL A 346 -11.28 4.36 -2.41
CA VAL A 346 -10.03 5.16 -2.53
C VAL A 346 -8.82 4.39 -2.00
N PHE A 347 -9.04 3.41 -1.12
CA PHE A 347 -7.99 2.58 -0.55
C PHE A 347 -7.67 1.34 -1.36
N PHE A 348 -8.42 1.04 -2.42
CA PHE A 348 -8.08 -0.09 -3.27
C PHE A 348 -6.77 0.16 -4.01
N THR A 349 -6.04 -0.92 -4.26
CA THR A 349 -4.69 -0.89 -4.82
C THR A 349 -4.63 -1.60 -6.16
N GLU A 350 -3.64 -1.21 -6.98
CA GLU A 350 -3.42 -1.79 -8.31
C GLU A 350 -3.15 -3.30 -8.28
N ASP A 351 -2.50 -3.79 -7.21
CA ASP A 351 -2.24 -5.22 -7.00
C ASP A 351 -3.50 -6.02 -6.60
N GLY A 352 -4.68 -5.39 -6.62
CA GLY A 352 -5.97 -6.04 -6.44
C GLY A 352 -6.45 -6.84 -7.64
N ARG A 353 -5.78 -6.75 -8.80
CA ARG A 353 -6.09 -7.56 -9.98
C ARG A 353 -5.79 -9.03 -9.69
N MET A 354 -6.78 -9.90 -9.88
CA MET A 354 -6.63 -11.34 -9.74
C MET A 354 -6.86 -12.06 -11.05
N GLU A 355 -6.17 -13.19 -11.24
CA GLU A 355 -6.55 -14.17 -12.26
C GLU A 355 -7.72 -15.01 -11.80
N ARG A 356 -8.47 -15.58 -12.75
CA ARG A 356 -9.67 -16.40 -12.46
C ARG A 356 -9.37 -17.60 -11.58
N GLY A 357 -8.23 -18.26 -11.76
CA GLY A 357 -7.82 -19.41 -10.92
C GLY A 357 -7.65 -19.00 -9.46
N ASN A 358 -6.86 -17.96 -9.21
CA ASN A 358 -6.61 -17.39 -7.88
C ASN A 358 -7.91 -16.86 -7.23
N PHE A 359 -8.80 -16.23 -8.00
CA PHE A 359 -10.11 -15.80 -7.50
C PHE A 359 -10.92 -16.98 -6.96
N LEU A 360 -11.01 -18.09 -7.70
CA LEU A 360 -11.78 -19.27 -7.29
C LEU A 360 -11.15 -19.97 -6.08
N GLU A 361 -9.83 -20.02 -6.01
CA GLU A 361 -9.11 -20.56 -4.86
C GLU A 361 -9.38 -19.73 -3.60
N THR A 362 -9.20 -18.41 -3.69
CA THR A 362 -9.44 -17.47 -2.58
C THR A 362 -10.91 -17.48 -2.15
N TRP A 363 -11.86 -17.59 -3.09
CA TRP A 363 -13.29 -17.68 -2.77
C TRP A 363 -13.62 -18.92 -1.93
N ARG A 364 -13.02 -20.06 -2.27
CA ARG A 364 -13.21 -21.33 -1.56
C ARG A 364 -12.48 -21.38 -0.23
N SER A 365 -11.37 -20.66 -0.09
CA SER A 365 -10.60 -20.65 1.15
C SER A 365 -11.26 -19.82 2.25
N LEU A 366 -12.07 -18.81 1.90
CA LEU A 366 -12.80 -18.00 2.87
C LEU A 366 -14.09 -18.70 3.35
N PRO A 367 -14.40 -18.68 4.65
CA PRO A 367 -15.63 -19.27 5.18
C PRO A 367 -16.86 -18.48 4.76
N ASP A 368 -18.03 -19.11 4.75
CA ASP A 368 -19.27 -18.45 4.32
C ASP A 368 -19.75 -17.37 5.29
N SER A 369 -19.29 -17.40 6.54
CA SER A 369 -19.50 -16.31 7.52
C SER A 369 -18.88 -14.97 7.08
N ASN A 370 -17.96 -15.01 6.12
CA ASN A 370 -17.28 -13.83 5.59
C ASN A 370 -17.96 -13.28 4.33
N GLU A 371 -19.03 -13.93 3.88
CA GLU A 371 -19.85 -13.44 2.79
C GLU A 371 -20.93 -12.50 3.33
N VAL A 372 -20.98 -11.28 2.80
CA VAL A 372 -22.00 -10.29 3.15
C VAL A 372 -22.65 -9.81 1.87
N SER A 373 -23.99 -9.72 1.87
CA SER A 373 -24.76 -9.25 0.71
C SER A 373 -25.57 -8.00 1.03
N LYS A 374 -25.80 -7.16 0.02
CA LYS A 374 -26.72 -6.02 0.08
C LYS A 374 -27.44 -5.86 -1.26
N ASP A 375 -28.73 -5.58 -1.19
CA ASP A 375 -29.56 -5.20 -2.33
C ASP A 375 -29.62 -3.67 -2.48
N PHE A 376 -29.55 -3.22 -3.73
CA PHE A 376 -29.68 -1.83 -4.16
C PHE A 376 -30.87 -1.72 -5.11
N PRO A 377 -32.10 -1.54 -4.58
CA PRO A 377 -33.32 -1.56 -5.39
C PRO A 377 -33.42 -0.39 -6.36
N ASP A 378 -32.80 0.74 -6.03
CA ASP A 378 -32.93 2.01 -6.76
C ASP A 378 -31.81 2.24 -7.81
N ILE A 379 -30.94 1.25 -8.03
CA ILE A 379 -29.83 1.34 -8.99
C ILE A 379 -30.19 0.61 -10.27
N VAL A 380 -29.89 1.23 -11.42
CA VAL A 380 -30.02 0.63 -12.75
C VAL A 380 -28.65 0.56 -13.41
N VAL A 381 -28.28 -0.62 -13.91
CA VAL A 381 -27.09 -0.77 -14.77
C VAL A 381 -27.54 -0.73 -16.24
N ASN A 382 -27.35 0.42 -16.89
CA ASN A 382 -27.79 0.64 -18.27
C ASN A 382 -26.75 0.19 -19.31
N SER A 383 -25.46 0.35 -19.01
CA SER A 383 -24.36 -0.02 -19.90
C SER A 383 -23.32 -0.82 -19.12
N VAL A 384 -23.11 -2.06 -19.54
CA VAL A 384 -22.10 -2.93 -18.93
C VAL A 384 -20.71 -2.32 -19.07
N GLU A 385 -20.34 -1.87 -20.27
CA GLU A 385 -19.03 -1.30 -20.56
C GLU A 385 -18.74 -0.08 -19.68
N ALA A 386 -19.67 0.87 -19.61
CA ALA A 386 -19.51 2.06 -18.78
C ALA A 386 -19.42 1.74 -17.27
N THR A 387 -20.09 0.67 -16.82
CA THR A 387 -19.95 0.18 -15.44
C THR A 387 -18.57 -0.46 -15.21
N LEU A 388 -18.09 -1.28 -16.14
CA LEU A 388 -16.75 -1.88 -16.05
C LEU A 388 -15.65 -0.80 -16.00
N ASP A 389 -15.72 0.18 -16.90
CA ASP A 389 -14.75 1.29 -16.98
C ASP A 389 -14.71 2.11 -15.68
N ARG A 390 -15.86 2.33 -15.06
CA ARG A 390 -15.97 3.08 -13.81
C ARG A 390 -15.43 2.30 -12.62
N LEU A 391 -15.73 1.00 -12.55
CA LEU A 391 -15.26 0.15 -11.47
C LEU A 391 -13.74 -0.07 -11.56
N VAL A 392 -13.19 -0.26 -12.77
CA VAL A 392 -11.74 -0.40 -12.94
C VAL A 392 -10.98 0.89 -12.63
N ALA A 393 -11.56 2.06 -12.91
CA ALA A 393 -11.02 3.36 -12.49
C ALA A 393 -10.98 3.53 -10.96
N SER A 394 -11.70 2.70 -10.21
CA SER A 394 -11.68 2.62 -8.74
C SER A 394 -10.97 1.35 -8.23
N TYR A 395 -10.09 0.75 -9.05
CA TYR A 395 -9.34 -0.48 -8.75
C TYR A 395 -10.20 -1.71 -8.38
N MET A 396 -11.41 -1.80 -8.94
CA MET A 396 -12.22 -3.02 -8.93
C MET A 396 -12.12 -3.71 -10.29
N PHE A 397 -11.39 -4.81 -10.34
CA PHE A 397 -10.98 -5.47 -11.57
C PHE A 397 -11.94 -6.59 -11.95
N PHE A 398 -12.42 -6.57 -13.19
CA PHE A 398 -13.28 -7.61 -13.72
C PHE A 398 -12.58 -8.97 -13.86
N ILE A 399 -13.25 -10.04 -13.45
CA ILE A 399 -12.74 -11.42 -13.46
C ILE A 399 -13.51 -12.30 -14.47
N ALA A 400 -14.83 -12.26 -14.38
CA ALA A 400 -15.70 -13.09 -15.19
C ALA A 400 -17.11 -12.55 -15.22
N LYS A 401 -17.85 -12.93 -16.27
CA LYS A 401 -19.28 -12.72 -16.39
C LYS A 401 -19.95 -14.06 -16.59
N ARG A 402 -21.07 -14.28 -15.92
CA ARG A 402 -21.97 -15.41 -16.12
C ARG A 402 -23.37 -14.90 -16.38
N LYS A 403 -24.18 -15.73 -17.02
CA LYS A 403 -25.60 -15.49 -17.19
C LYS A 403 -26.36 -16.55 -16.43
N HIS A 404 -27.23 -16.14 -15.52
CA HIS A 404 -28.10 -17.03 -14.77
C HIS A 404 -29.55 -16.63 -15.02
N ALA A 405 -30.27 -17.44 -15.79
CA ALA A 405 -31.58 -17.09 -16.32
C ALA A 405 -31.57 -15.74 -17.07
N ASN A 406 -32.30 -14.75 -16.58
CA ASN A 406 -32.35 -13.38 -17.12
C ASN A 406 -31.40 -12.40 -16.42
N GLN A 407 -30.63 -12.85 -15.42
CA GLN A 407 -29.69 -12.02 -14.66
C GLN A 407 -28.27 -12.17 -15.19
N ASP A 408 -27.57 -11.06 -15.29
CA ASP A 408 -26.14 -10.99 -15.51
C ASP A 408 -25.42 -10.97 -14.15
N VAL A 409 -24.46 -11.87 -13.99
CA VAL A 409 -23.65 -12.00 -12.78
C VAL A 409 -22.20 -11.67 -13.14
N PHE A 410 -21.66 -10.64 -12.52
CA PHE A 410 -20.31 -10.14 -12.73
C PHE A 410 -19.45 -10.42 -11.50
N TYR A 411 -18.23 -10.87 -11.73
CA TYR A 411 -17.25 -11.13 -10.69
C TYR A 411 -16.13 -10.11 -10.79
N PHE A 412 -15.77 -9.50 -9.67
CA PHE A 412 -14.66 -8.55 -9.57
C PHE A 412 -13.74 -8.90 -8.41
N SER A 413 -12.48 -8.51 -8.51
CA SER A 413 -11.53 -8.50 -7.40
C SER A 413 -11.08 -7.09 -7.09
N ALA A 414 -10.93 -6.79 -5.81
CA ALA A 414 -10.22 -5.62 -5.32
C ALA A 414 -9.39 -6.03 -4.11
N LYS A 415 -8.50 -5.14 -3.68
CA LYS A 415 -7.62 -5.41 -2.54
C LYS A 415 -7.32 -4.12 -1.82
N LEU A 416 -7.38 -4.16 -0.49
CA LEU A 416 -6.92 -3.07 0.38
C LEU A 416 -5.42 -3.23 0.70
N PRO A 417 -4.76 -2.20 1.24
CA PRO A 417 -3.37 -2.32 1.65
C PRO A 417 -3.22 -3.42 2.72
N ARG A 418 -2.02 -4.00 2.82
CA ARG A 418 -1.72 -5.24 3.58
C ARG A 418 -2.35 -6.51 2.97
N GLY A 419 -2.79 -6.46 1.72
CA GLY A 419 -3.16 -7.66 0.97
C GLY A 419 -4.56 -8.19 1.25
N ILE A 420 -5.44 -7.41 1.88
CA ILE A 420 -6.79 -7.85 2.26
C ILE A 420 -7.68 -7.90 1.00
N PRO A 421 -8.11 -9.08 0.51
CA PRO A 421 -8.88 -9.19 -0.70
C PRO A 421 -10.37 -8.89 -0.48
N PHE A 422 -10.98 -8.36 -1.52
CA PHE A 422 -12.43 -8.23 -1.70
C PHE A 422 -12.82 -8.97 -2.96
N LEU A 423 -13.51 -10.10 -2.79
CA LEU A 423 -14.10 -10.85 -3.89
C LEU A 423 -15.54 -10.41 -4.03
N ILE A 424 -15.92 -9.91 -5.19
CA ILE A 424 -17.19 -9.19 -5.38
C ILE A 424 -18.00 -9.95 -6.43
N GLU A 425 -19.25 -10.25 -6.11
CA GLU A 425 -20.25 -10.76 -7.03
C GLU A 425 -21.37 -9.71 -7.17
N LEU A 426 -21.58 -9.21 -8.39
CA LEU A 426 -22.61 -8.23 -8.71
C LEU A 426 -23.63 -8.85 -9.65
N THR A 427 -24.87 -8.95 -9.19
CA THR A 427 -25.98 -9.55 -9.92
C THR A 427 -26.99 -8.48 -10.28
N THR A 428 -27.37 -8.39 -11.56
CA THR A 428 -28.33 -7.39 -12.03
C THR A 428 -29.04 -7.86 -13.31
N VAL A 429 -30.17 -7.25 -13.64
CA VAL A 429 -30.79 -7.34 -14.96
C VAL A 429 -30.53 -6.01 -15.67
N ILE A 430 -29.77 -6.04 -16.77
CA ILE A 430 -29.38 -4.83 -17.49
C ILE A 430 -30.61 -4.03 -17.92
N GLY A 431 -30.58 -2.72 -17.67
CA GLY A 431 -31.67 -1.78 -17.96
C GLY A 431 -32.87 -1.87 -17.01
N THR A 432 -32.78 -2.64 -15.92
CA THR A 432 -33.84 -2.80 -14.92
C THR A 432 -33.36 -2.32 -13.56
N LEU A 433 -34.28 -1.79 -12.73
CA LEU A 433 -34.02 -1.44 -11.33
C LEU A 433 -33.68 -2.70 -10.51
N GLY A 434 -32.62 -2.60 -9.72
CA GLY A 434 -32.17 -3.66 -8.84
C GLY A 434 -30.77 -4.15 -9.17
N VAL A 435 -29.88 -3.99 -8.20
CA VAL A 435 -28.57 -4.62 -8.19
C VAL A 435 -28.41 -5.34 -6.86
N LYS A 436 -28.01 -6.60 -6.87
CA LYS A 436 -27.57 -7.32 -5.67
C LYS A 436 -26.06 -7.42 -5.71
N CYS A 437 -25.40 -7.07 -4.62
CA CYS A 437 -23.97 -7.29 -4.47
C CYS A 437 -23.71 -8.23 -3.29
N ALA A 438 -22.91 -9.26 -3.52
CA ALA A 438 -22.27 -10.04 -2.47
C ALA A 438 -20.78 -9.75 -2.47
N ILE A 439 -20.17 -9.69 -1.29
CA ILE A 439 -18.73 -9.65 -1.13
C ILE A 439 -18.27 -10.76 -0.21
N LYS A 440 -17.08 -11.29 -0.46
CA LYS A 440 -16.38 -12.22 0.44
C LYS A 440 -14.98 -11.67 0.73
N THR A 441 -14.69 -11.44 2.01
CA THR A 441 -13.44 -10.81 2.46
C THR A 441 -13.06 -11.32 3.86
N PRO A 442 -11.77 -11.44 4.23
CA PRO A 442 -11.38 -11.78 5.60
C PRO A 442 -11.82 -10.73 6.65
N SER A 443 -12.23 -9.53 6.22
CA SER A 443 -12.70 -8.43 7.07
C SER A 443 -14.16 -8.04 6.78
N PRO A 444 -15.15 -8.91 7.08
CA PRO A 444 -16.57 -8.66 6.78
C PRO A 444 -17.13 -7.41 7.48
N GLU A 445 -16.50 -6.94 8.56
CA GLU A 445 -16.83 -5.69 9.23
C GLU A 445 -16.70 -4.44 8.34
N LEU A 446 -15.93 -4.51 7.25
CA LEU A 446 -15.77 -3.43 6.27
C LEU A 446 -16.87 -3.41 5.19
N ALA A 447 -17.74 -4.43 5.15
CA ALA A 447 -18.79 -4.54 4.14
C ALA A 447 -19.70 -3.30 4.05
N PRO A 448 -20.13 -2.65 5.16
CA PRO A 448 -20.92 -1.42 5.07
C PRO A 448 -20.22 -0.29 4.29
N LEU A 449 -18.91 -0.13 4.48
CA LEU A 449 -18.12 0.91 3.79
C LEU A 449 -17.92 0.58 2.31
N PHE A 450 -17.77 -0.72 1.99
CA PHE A 450 -17.74 -1.19 0.62
C PHE A 450 -19.05 -0.86 -0.09
N PHE A 451 -20.20 -1.20 0.51
CA PHE A 451 -21.49 -0.97 -0.08
C PHE A 451 -21.83 0.52 -0.23
N GLU A 452 -21.42 1.38 0.70
CA GLU A 452 -21.52 2.85 0.54
C GLU A 452 -20.73 3.33 -0.70
N SER A 453 -19.53 2.79 -0.89
CA SER A 453 -18.68 3.13 -2.04
C SER A 453 -19.28 2.64 -3.35
N LEU A 454 -19.72 1.38 -3.41
CA LEU A 454 -20.30 0.78 -4.59
C LEU A 454 -21.58 1.50 -5.00
N GLU A 455 -22.44 1.85 -4.05
CA GLU A 455 -23.67 2.60 -4.29
C GLU A 455 -23.38 3.95 -4.94
N THR A 456 -22.36 4.66 -4.45
CA THR A 456 -21.93 5.96 -5.01
C THR A 456 -21.38 5.80 -6.43
N LEU A 457 -20.63 4.73 -6.69
CA LEU A 457 -20.06 4.47 -8.01
C LEU A 457 -21.11 4.02 -9.03
N LEU A 458 -22.13 3.28 -8.62
CA LEU A 458 -23.16 2.77 -9.53
C LEU A 458 -24.34 3.72 -9.74
N LYS A 459 -24.58 4.68 -8.85
CA LYS A 459 -25.56 5.75 -9.05
C LYS A 459 -25.03 6.73 -10.10
N VAL A 460 -25.57 6.63 -11.32
CA VAL A 460 -25.29 7.52 -12.46
C VAL A 460 -26.51 8.33 -12.81
#